data_AF-A0A4Y2H7Z9-F1
#
_entry.id   AF-A0A4Y2H7Z9-F1
#
_cell.length_a   1.000
_cell.length_b   1.000
_cell.length_c   1.000
_cell.angle_alpha   90.00
_cell.angle_beta   90.00
_cell.angle_gamma   90.00
#
_symmetry.space_group_name_H-M   'P 1'
#
loop_
_entity.id
_entity.type
_entity.pdbx_description
1 polymer ?
#
loop_
_entity_poly.entity_id
_entity_poly.type
_entity_poly.pdbx_seq_one_letter_code
_entity_poly.pdbx_strand_id
1 'polypeptide(L)'
;MESGLSQWMRIEALKSFIYPAFQFPMRTSLFAKKHWHAIDRALRKAIKQTLSLPERASNDYLYGHRKFGSFAIPILAEECELNRIDTAFKLLTSKDEKIRSIAREHMQNTVKARMRKDSVSDEDLEAYLSATFVDNDNAYSNEFTCARIASARLKVHWQFENGVAKLKHEDISLNASDRKKVLFALRDHFRMARSNRLLLCPKQGTTECVAKSRASSHFLFSGDETSFAVYRFFSSARLDLLSLRGNQPWKKNIDMSCRGCDECDLETLPHVLNHCKGRSRTWTFRHNCVCDRLEKALLTSE
;
A
#
# COMPACT_ATOMS: atom_id res chain seq x y z
N MET A 1 18.23 -2.80 -13.02
CA MET A 1 18.38 -1.45 -12.44
C MET A 1 19.69 -1.49 -11.66
N GLU A 2 20.78 -1.04 -12.26
CA GLU A 2 22.11 -0.98 -11.63
C GLU A 2 22.33 0.47 -11.24
N SER A 3 22.29 0.72 -9.94
CA SER A 3 22.40 2.06 -9.35
C SER A 3 23.24 1.89 -8.10
N GLY A 4 24.19 2.79 -7.87
CA GLY A 4 25.01 2.81 -6.66
C GLY A 4 24.23 3.18 -5.38
N LEU A 5 22.94 3.46 -5.51
CA LEU A 5 22.06 3.76 -4.38
C LEU A 5 21.80 2.52 -3.52
N SER A 6 21.68 2.77 -2.21
CA SER A 6 21.24 1.77 -1.25
C SER A 6 19.82 1.28 -1.54
N GLN A 7 19.45 0.11 -1.00
CA GLN A 7 18.13 -0.47 -1.26
C GLN A 7 16.97 0.45 -0.80
N TRP A 8 17.09 1.10 0.36
CA TRP A 8 16.06 2.03 0.85
C TRP A 8 15.99 3.33 0.02
N MET A 9 17.15 3.90 -0.36
CA MET A 9 17.21 5.10 -1.21
C MET A 9 16.52 4.88 -2.55
N ARG A 10 16.60 3.67 -3.11
CA ARG A 10 15.92 3.32 -4.37
C ARG A 10 14.40 3.27 -4.21
N ILE A 11 13.92 2.72 -3.10
CA ILE A 11 12.48 2.71 -2.78
C ILE A 11 11.98 4.12 -2.49
N GLU A 12 12.79 4.94 -1.81
CA GLU A 12 12.49 6.35 -1.56
C GLU A 12 12.43 7.14 -2.86
N ALA A 13 13.44 7.04 -3.73
CA ALA A 13 13.46 7.71 -5.03
C ALA A 13 12.23 7.36 -5.88
N LEU A 14 11.84 6.07 -5.88
CA LEU A 14 10.62 5.63 -6.54
C LEU A 14 9.38 6.37 -6.00
N LYS A 15 9.25 6.47 -4.68
CA LYS A 15 8.10 7.11 -4.01
C LYS A 15 8.09 8.63 -4.10
N SER A 16 9.27 9.25 -4.16
CA SER A 16 9.43 10.72 -4.13
C SER A 16 9.43 11.35 -5.52
N PHE A 17 9.89 10.63 -6.56
CA PHE A 17 10.03 11.19 -7.90
C PHE A 17 9.13 10.52 -8.93
N ILE A 18 9.09 9.19 -8.95
CA ILE A 18 8.41 8.44 -10.01
C ILE A 18 6.89 8.43 -9.80
N TYR A 19 6.42 8.03 -8.62
CA TYR A 19 4.98 8.00 -8.33
C TYR A 19 4.29 9.37 -8.46
N PRO A 20 4.88 10.48 -7.95
CA PRO A 20 4.29 11.81 -8.12
C PRO A 20 4.20 12.25 -9.59
N ALA A 21 5.16 11.88 -10.44
CA ALA A 21 5.13 12.21 -11.87
C ALA A 21 3.92 11.61 -12.60
N PHE A 22 3.38 10.49 -12.11
CA PHE A 22 2.19 9.87 -12.69
C PHE A 22 0.87 10.50 -12.26
N GLN A 23 0.88 11.38 -11.25
CA GLN A 23 -0.36 11.90 -10.68
C GLN A 23 -1.16 12.74 -11.70
N PHE A 24 -0.49 13.56 -12.50
CA PHE A 24 -1.17 14.39 -13.49
C PHE A 24 -1.89 13.54 -14.56
N PRO A 25 -1.22 12.60 -15.27
CA PRO A 25 -1.90 11.72 -16.22
C PRO A 25 -3.03 10.87 -15.62
N MET A 26 -2.96 10.53 -14.33
CA MET A 26 -4.02 9.80 -13.63
C MET A 26 -5.26 10.67 -13.42
N ARG A 27 -5.09 11.93 -13.00
CA ARG A 27 -6.18 12.88 -12.78
C ARG A 27 -6.88 13.27 -14.07
N THR A 28 -6.15 13.38 -15.17
CA THR A 28 -6.72 13.72 -16.48
C THR A 28 -7.23 12.50 -17.25
N SER A 29 -7.19 11.31 -16.64
CA SER A 29 -7.60 10.05 -17.26
C SER A 29 -6.94 9.77 -18.61
N LEU A 30 -5.72 10.28 -18.85
CA LEU A 30 -5.02 10.20 -20.14
C LEU A 30 -4.77 8.76 -20.60
N PHE A 31 -4.55 7.84 -19.65
CA PHE A 31 -4.27 6.44 -19.94
C PHE A 31 -5.30 5.51 -19.31
N ALA A 32 -5.65 4.45 -20.04
CA ALA A 32 -6.50 3.37 -19.53
C ALA A 32 -5.82 2.58 -18.40
N LYS A 33 -6.64 2.04 -17.48
CA LYS A 33 -6.18 1.25 -16.31
C LYS A 33 -5.19 0.14 -16.64
N LYS A 34 -5.38 -0.53 -17.80
CA LYS A 34 -4.52 -1.63 -18.27
C LYS A 34 -3.05 -1.24 -18.40
N HIS A 35 -2.75 0.02 -18.75
CA HIS A 35 -1.38 0.51 -18.88
C HIS A 35 -0.72 0.69 -17.52
N TRP A 36 -1.45 1.25 -16.55
CA TRP A 36 -0.99 1.35 -15.15
C TRP A 36 -0.70 -0.04 -14.55
N HIS A 37 -1.54 -1.04 -14.84
CA HIS A 37 -1.29 -2.42 -14.44
C HIS A 37 0.00 -3.01 -15.04
N ALA A 38 0.31 -2.69 -16.29
CA ALA A 38 1.54 -3.16 -16.92
C ALA A 38 2.79 -2.58 -16.22
N ILE A 39 2.74 -1.29 -15.87
CA ILE A 39 3.81 -0.62 -15.11
C ILE A 39 3.92 -1.23 -13.71
N ASP A 40 2.80 -1.45 -13.01
CA ASP A 40 2.81 -2.09 -11.69
C ASP A 40 3.47 -3.47 -11.70
N ARG A 41 3.22 -4.29 -12.73
CA ARG A 41 3.85 -5.61 -12.88
C ARG A 41 5.36 -5.49 -13.05
N ALA A 42 5.82 -4.56 -13.90
CA ALA A 42 7.25 -4.33 -14.14
C ALA A 42 7.95 -3.81 -12.87
N LEU A 43 7.37 -2.79 -12.21
CA LEU A 43 7.92 -2.21 -10.99
C LEU A 43 7.96 -3.22 -9.84
N ARG A 44 6.91 -4.04 -9.67
CA ARG A 44 6.88 -5.06 -8.60
C ARG A 44 8.07 -6.01 -8.65
N LYS A 45 8.43 -6.48 -9.86
CA LYS A 45 9.59 -7.37 -10.03
C LYS A 45 10.88 -6.66 -9.58
N ALA A 46 11.08 -5.42 -10.03
CA ALA A 46 12.26 -4.63 -9.67
C ALA A 46 12.30 -4.28 -8.16
N ILE A 47 11.15 -3.99 -7.55
CA ILE A 47 11.02 -3.72 -6.11
C ILE A 47 11.40 -4.97 -5.31
N LYS A 48 10.83 -6.14 -5.64
CA LYS A 48 11.17 -7.39 -4.94
C LYS A 48 12.66 -7.72 -5.06
N GLN A 49 13.25 -7.54 -6.24
CA GLN A 49 14.69 -7.70 -6.45
C GLN A 49 15.50 -6.74 -5.58
N THR A 50 15.11 -5.45 -5.54
CA THR A 50 15.78 -4.43 -4.72
C THR A 50 15.73 -4.79 -3.23
N LEU A 51 14.63 -5.35 -2.76
CA LEU A 51 14.42 -5.77 -1.37
C LEU A 51 14.92 -7.20 -1.08
N SER A 52 15.59 -7.86 -2.03
CA SER A 52 16.07 -9.25 -1.92
C SER A 52 14.97 -10.24 -1.51
N LEU A 53 13.74 -9.99 -1.99
CA LEU A 53 12.56 -10.81 -1.74
C LEU A 53 12.35 -11.84 -2.85
N PRO A 54 12.01 -13.10 -2.52
CA PRO A 54 11.63 -14.09 -3.51
C PRO A 54 10.25 -13.80 -4.12
N GLU A 55 9.92 -14.44 -5.23
CA GLU A 55 8.63 -14.24 -5.90
C GLU A 55 7.43 -14.59 -5.00
N ARG A 56 7.56 -15.65 -4.19
CA ARG A 56 6.56 -16.10 -3.20
C ARG A 56 6.30 -15.12 -2.05
N ALA A 57 7.09 -14.05 -1.92
CA ALA A 57 6.84 -13.03 -0.91
C ALA A 57 5.48 -12.35 -1.15
N SER A 58 4.70 -12.19 -0.10
CA SER A 58 3.37 -11.57 -0.18
C SER A 58 3.48 -10.15 -0.71
N ASN A 59 2.63 -9.82 -1.69
CA ASN A 59 2.57 -8.47 -2.23
C ASN A 59 1.97 -7.47 -1.22
N ASP A 60 1.15 -7.96 -0.28
CA ASP A 60 0.55 -7.12 0.75
C ASP A 60 1.62 -6.53 1.69
N TYR A 61 2.81 -7.14 1.78
CA TYR A 61 3.96 -6.55 2.49
C TYR A 61 4.53 -5.29 1.79
N LEU A 62 4.47 -5.24 0.45
CA LEU A 62 4.95 -4.09 -0.31
C LEU A 62 3.95 -2.92 -0.24
N TYR A 63 2.67 -3.27 -0.37
CA TYR A 63 1.59 -2.31 -0.57
C TYR A 63 0.81 -1.98 0.71
N GLY A 64 1.03 -2.73 1.80
CA GLY A 64 0.38 -2.54 3.08
C GLY A 64 0.79 -1.25 3.80
N HIS A 65 0.13 -0.98 4.93
CA HIS A 65 0.31 0.22 5.72
C HIS A 65 1.62 0.22 6.53
N ARG A 66 2.26 1.39 6.66
CA ARG A 66 3.58 1.55 7.32
C ARG A 66 3.57 1.16 8.79
N LYS A 67 2.42 1.32 9.47
CA LYS A 67 2.22 0.93 10.87
C LYS A 67 2.54 -0.55 11.11
N PHE A 68 2.32 -1.41 10.11
CA PHE A 68 2.59 -2.84 10.20
C PHE A 68 3.96 -3.23 9.61
N GLY A 69 4.87 -2.26 9.46
CA GLY A 69 6.21 -2.49 8.93
C GLY A 69 6.26 -2.81 7.44
N SER A 70 5.21 -2.45 6.69
CA SER A 70 5.15 -2.53 5.22
C SER A 70 5.71 -1.28 4.56
N PHE A 71 6.02 -1.36 3.26
CA PHE A 71 6.63 -0.24 2.52
C PHE A 71 5.65 0.85 2.07
N ALA A 72 4.34 0.59 2.11
CA ALA A 72 3.28 1.47 1.64
C ALA A 72 3.54 2.02 0.22
N ILE A 73 3.99 1.14 -0.68
CA ILE A 73 4.19 1.47 -2.08
C ILE A 73 2.81 1.63 -2.73
N PRO A 74 2.55 2.70 -3.49
CA PRO A 74 1.28 2.85 -4.21
C PRO A 74 1.12 1.80 -5.32
N ILE A 75 -0.10 1.37 -5.60
CA ILE A 75 -0.44 0.56 -6.77
C ILE A 75 -1.00 1.51 -7.83
N LEU A 76 -0.29 1.72 -8.95
CA LEU A 76 -0.65 2.72 -9.95
C LEU A 76 -2.07 2.54 -10.50
N ALA A 77 -2.47 1.29 -10.73
CA ALA A 77 -3.80 0.99 -11.24
C ALA A 77 -4.93 1.21 -10.22
N GLU A 78 -4.62 1.23 -8.94
CA GLU A 78 -5.56 1.63 -7.87
C GLU A 78 -5.55 3.15 -7.71
N GLU A 79 -4.35 3.75 -7.68
CA GLU A 79 -4.13 5.19 -7.60
C GLU A 79 -4.81 5.95 -8.74
N CYS A 80 -4.84 5.41 -9.96
CA CYS A 80 -5.52 6.09 -11.06
C CYS A 80 -7.03 6.23 -10.80
N GLU A 81 -7.66 5.21 -10.21
CA GLU A 81 -9.08 5.25 -9.86
C GLU A 81 -9.33 6.19 -8.66
N LEU A 82 -8.46 6.15 -7.64
CA LEU A 82 -8.52 7.07 -6.51
C LEU A 82 -8.40 8.54 -6.96
N ASN A 83 -7.51 8.84 -7.91
CA ASN A 83 -7.34 10.21 -8.43
C ASN A 83 -8.54 10.69 -9.25
N ARG A 84 -9.24 9.80 -9.97
CA ARG A 84 -10.49 10.12 -10.68
C ARG A 84 -11.62 10.46 -9.71
N ILE A 85 -11.83 9.63 -8.70
CA ILE A 85 -12.83 9.88 -7.66
C ILE A 85 -12.53 11.19 -6.93
N ASP A 86 -11.28 11.40 -6.51
CA ASP A 86 -10.83 12.63 -5.84
C ASP A 86 -11.02 13.88 -6.70
N THR A 87 -10.79 13.78 -8.02
CA THR A 87 -10.93 14.92 -8.94
C THR A 87 -12.40 15.27 -9.14
N ALA A 88 -13.26 14.30 -9.47
CA ALA A 88 -14.70 14.52 -9.58
C ALA A 88 -15.31 15.06 -8.28
N PHE A 89 -14.92 14.50 -7.12
CA PHE A 89 -15.42 14.97 -5.83
C PHE A 89 -15.02 16.43 -5.56
N LYS A 90 -13.77 16.79 -5.86
CA LYS A 90 -13.27 18.16 -5.66
C LYS A 90 -13.90 19.18 -6.59
N LEU A 91 -14.34 18.78 -7.78
CA LEU A 91 -15.11 19.64 -8.70
C LEU A 91 -16.49 19.91 -8.13
N LEU A 92 -17.21 18.87 -7.71
CA LEU A 92 -18.56 18.98 -7.14
C LEU A 92 -18.58 19.68 -5.77
N THR A 93 -17.49 19.60 -5.01
CA THR A 93 -17.33 20.24 -3.69
C THR A 93 -16.35 21.41 -3.73
N SER A 94 -16.19 22.04 -4.89
CA SER A 94 -15.34 23.22 -5.03
C SER A 94 -15.83 24.34 -4.10
N LYS A 95 -14.90 25.11 -3.55
CA LYS A 95 -15.24 26.31 -2.77
C LYS A 95 -15.72 27.46 -3.66
N ASP A 96 -15.26 27.45 -4.91
CA ASP A 96 -15.68 28.41 -5.94
C ASP A 96 -17.06 27.98 -6.47
N GLU A 97 -18.05 28.85 -6.29
CA GLU A 97 -19.43 28.64 -6.73
C GLU A 97 -19.52 28.43 -8.25
N LYS A 98 -18.75 29.18 -9.04
CA LYS A 98 -18.81 29.10 -10.50
C LYS A 98 -18.32 27.74 -10.97
N ILE A 99 -17.18 27.28 -10.44
CA ILE A 99 -16.64 25.94 -10.75
C ILE A 99 -17.64 24.86 -10.33
N ARG A 100 -18.21 24.99 -9.13
CA ARG A 100 -19.18 24.04 -8.60
C ARG A 100 -20.44 23.96 -9.46
N SER A 101 -20.98 25.12 -9.88
CA SER A 101 -22.15 25.20 -10.75
C SER A 101 -21.89 24.56 -12.11
N ILE A 102 -20.76 24.88 -12.76
CA ILE A 102 -20.37 24.31 -14.05
C ILE A 102 -20.19 22.78 -13.94
N ALA A 103 -19.51 22.31 -12.89
CA ALA A 103 -19.31 20.89 -12.65
C ALA A 103 -20.64 20.17 -12.43
N ARG A 104 -21.55 20.77 -11.65
CA ARG A 104 -22.87 20.21 -11.38
C ARG A 104 -23.73 20.14 -12.64
N GLU A 105 -23.77 21.20 -13.43
CA GLU A 105 -24.49 21.23 -14.69
C GLU A 105 -23.93 20.20 -15.67
N HIS A 106 -22.61 20.10 -15.80
CA HIS A 106 -21.97 19.09 -16.66
C HIS A 106 -22.30 17.66 -16.22
N MET A 107 -22.29 17.39 -14.91
CA MET A 107 -22.71 16.11 -14.34
C MET A 107 -24.17 15.82 -14.65
N GLN A 108 -25.07 16.76 -14.36
CA GLN A 108 -26.51 16.60 -14.62
C GLN A 108 -26.78 16.35 -16.10
N ASN A 109 -26.16 17.10 -17.02
CA ASN A 109 -26.31 16.88 -18.46
C ASN A 109 -25.82 15.50 -18.89
N THR A 110 -24.71 15.02 -18.29
CA THR A 110 -24.23 13.65 -18.51
C THR A 110 -25.27 12.63 -18.05
N VAL A 111 -25.82 12.79 -16.85
CA VAL A 111 -26.83 11.87 -16.29
C VAL A 111 -28.14 11.92 -17.09
N LYS A 112 -28.62 13.10 -17.48
CA LYS A 112 -29.79 13.28 -18.37
C LYS A 112 -29.63 12.50 -19.66
N ALA A 113 -28.50 12.68 -20.34
CA ALA A 113 -28.21 12.01 -21.61
C ALA A 113 -28.12 10.47 -21.43
N ARG A 114 -27.50 10.00 -20.34
CA ARG A 114 -27.29 8.57 -20.08
C ARG A 114 -28.56 7.85 -19.63
N MET A 115 -29.35 8.48 -18.76
CA MET A 115 -30.61 7.93 -18.25
C MET A 115 -31.82 8.25 -19.14
N ARG A 116 -31.64 9.10 -20.17
CA ARG A 116 -32.70 9.58 -21.08
C ARG A 116 -33.86 10.25 -20.32
N LYS A 117 -33.51 11.19 -19.44
CA LYS A 117 -34.45 11.98 -18.62
C LYS A 117 -34.27 13.47 -18.86
N ASP A 118 -35.36 14.23 -18.80
CA ASP A 118 -35.35 15.70 -18.94
C ASP A 118 -34.87 16.42 -17.67
N SER A 119 -35.12 15.81 -16.50
CA SER A 119 -34.70 16.29 -15.19
C SER A 119 -34.02 15.16 -14.40
N VAL A 120 -33.16 15.53 -13.45
CA VAL A 120 -32.32 14.59 -12.68
C VAL A 120 -32.47 14.91 -11.21
N SER A 121 -32.83 13.92 -10.40
CA SER A 121 -32.87 14.04 -8.95
C SER A 121 -31.53 13.67 -8.31
N ASP A 122 -31.40 13.89 -7.01
CA ASP A 122 -30.18 13.48 -6.27
C ASP A 122 -30.00 11.95 -6.28
N GLU A 123 -31.10 11.19 -6.27
CA GLU A 123 -31.09 9.72 -6.39
C GLU A 123 -30.55 9.26 -7.76
N ASP A 124 -30.86 9.99 -8.83
CA ASP A 124 -30.33 9.69 -10.16
C ASP A 124 -28.81 9.96 -10.23
N LEU A 125 -28.34 11.04 -9.59
CA LEU A 125 -26.91 11.35 -9.51
C LEU A 125 -26.15 10.29 -8.71
N GLU A 126 -26.71 9.88 -7.57
CA GLU A 126 -26.21 8.79 -6.74
C GLU A 126 -26.16 7.48 -7.52
N ALA A 127 -27.27 7.11 -8.18
CA ALA A 127 -27.35 5.86 -8.93
C ALA A 127 -26.34 5.82 -10.09
N TYR A 128 -26.13 6.96 -10.75
CA TYR A 128 -25.14 7.06 -11.81
C TYR A 128 -23.71 6.92 -11.29
N LEU A 129 -23.27 7.76 -10.34
CA LEU A 129 -21.86 7.77 -9.90
C LEU A 129 -21.46 6.55 -9.07
N SER A 130 -22.41 5.97 -8.32
CA SER A 130 -22.22 4.71 -7.60
C SER A 130 -22.29 3.48 -8.52
N ALA A 131 -22.56 3.68 -9.81
CA ALA A 131 -22.70 2.63 -10.82
C ALA A 131 -23.76 1.57 -10.48
N THR A 132 -24.82 1.96 -9.78
CA THR A 132 -26.01 1.09 -9.57
C THR A 132 -26.97 1.17 -10.74
N PHE A 133 -26.89 2.24 -11.54
CA PHE A 133 -27.52 2.34 -12.85
C PHE A 133 -26.72 1.60 -13.92
N VAL A 134 -27.41 0.80 -14.73
CA VAL A 134 -26.84 0.04 -15.85
C VAL A 134 -27.14 0.76 -17.16
N ASP A 135 -26.09 1.18 -17.87
CA ASP A 135 -26.15 1.67 -19.25
C ASP A 135 -25.41 0.74 -20.22
N ASN A 136 -25.90 0.66 -21.45
CA ASN A 136 -25.34 -0.22 -22.49
C ASN A 136 -24.22 0.43 -23.31
N ASP A 137 -23.89 1.70 -23.07
CA ASP A 137 -23.02 2.48 -23.96
C ASP A 137 -21.92 3.21 -23.17
N ASN A 138 -20.70 3.24 -23.70
CA ASN A 138 -19.58 4.02 -23.17
C ASN A 138 -19.10 5.11 -24.15
N ALA A 139 -19.85 5.42 -25.22
CA ALA A 139 -19.46 6.34 -26.30
C ALA A 139 -18.96 7.72 -25.82
N TYR A 140 -19.56 8.27 -24.75
CA TYR A 140 -19.15 9.55 -24.17
C TYR A 140 -18.36 9.35 -22.87
N SER A 141 -17.04 9.48 -22.96
CA SER A 141 -16.14 9.48 -21.81
C SER A 141 -15.84 10.90 -21.36
N ASN A 142 -16.27 11.25 -20.15
CA ASN A 142 -15.89 12.48 -19.46
C ASN A 142 -15.39 12.16 -18.04
N GLU A 143 -15.06 13.19 -17.26
CA GLU A 143 -14.57 13.05 -15.89
C GLU A 143 -15.54 12.26 -14.99
N PHE A 144 -16.85 12.49 -15.12
CA PHE A 144 -17.87 11.81 -14.32
C PHE A 144 -18.09 10.36 -14.75
N THR A 145 -18.02 10.06 -16.06
CA THR A 145 -18.01 8.67 -16.54
C THR A 145 -16.79 7.92 -16.01
N CYS A 146 -15.61 8.57 -16.02
CA CYS A 146 -14.38 8.00 -15.48
C CYS A 146 -14.47 7.78 -13.96
N ALA A 147 -15.01 8.75 -13.21
CA ALA A 147 -15.26 8.62 -11.78
C ALA A 147 -16.28 7.53 -11.45
N ARG A 148 -17.35 7.37 -12.24
CA ARG A 148 -18.30 6.26 -12.11
C ARG A 148 -17.62 4.91 -12.25
N ILE A 149 -16.84 4.71 -13.31
CA ILE A 149 -16.11 3.46 -13.56
C ILE A 149 -15.12 3.17 -12.43
N ALA A 150 -14.42 4.20 -11.95
CA ALA A 150 -13.52 4.11 -10.80
C ALA A 150 -14.27 3.69 -9.53
N SER A 151 -15.41 4.31 -9.26
CA SER A 151 -16.26 4.06 -8.10
C SER A 151 -16.83 2.65 -8.09
N ALA A 152 -17.28 2.15 -9.25
CA ALA A 152 -17.72 0.76 -9.43
C ALA A 152 -16.60 -0.23 -9.06
N ARG A 153 -15.39 0.01 -9.56
CA ARG A 153 -14.23 -0.88 -9.35
C ARG A 153 -13.72 -0.87 -7.91
N LEU A 154 -13.75 0.28 -7.26
CA LEU A 154 -13.32 0.45 -5.88
C LEU A 154 -14.44 0.27 -4.85
N LYS A 155 -15.69 0.07 -5.31
CA LYS A 155 -16.89 -0.01 -4.48
C LYS A 155 -17.04 1.22 -3.57
N VAL A 156 -16.83 2.41 -4.15
CA VAL A 156 -17.07 3.69 -3.48
C VAL A 156 -18.46 4.16 -3.85
N HIS A 157 -19.28 4.42 -2.84
CA HIS A 157 -20.65 4.86 -3.01
C HIS A 157 -20.72 6.39 -2.88
N TRP A 158 -21.46 7.03 -3.77
CA TRP A 158 -21.77 8.45 -3.75
C TRP A 158 -23.14 8.66 -3.16
N GLN A 159 -23.30 9.72 -2.37
CA GLN A 159 -24.59 10.17 -1.86
C GLN A 159 -24.75 11.65 -2.15
N PHE A 160 -25.97 12.07 -2.43
CA PHE A 160 -26.30 13.47 -2.69
C PHE A 160 -27.40 13.92 -1.73
N GLU A 161 -27.21 15.10 -1.15
CA GLU A 161 -28.21 15.75 -0.31
C GLU A 161 -28.27 17.22 -0.68
N ASN A 162 -29.40 17.65 -1.27
CA ASN A 162 -29.55 18.97 -1.89
C ASN A 162 -28.43 19.23 -2.94
N GLY A 163 -28.02 18.15 -3.61
CA GLY A 163 -26.89 17.97 -4.51
C GLY A 163 -25.51 18.39 -3.98
N VAL A 164 -25.31 18.32 -2.67
CA VAL A 164 -23.98 18.25 -2.08
C VAL A 164 -23.52 16.80 -2.09
N ALA A 165 -22.38 16.53 -2.72
CA ALA A 165 -21.82 15.18 -2.80
C ALA A 165 -21.16 14.76 -1.48
N LYS A 166 -21.39 13.50 -1.09
CA LYS A 166 -20.73 12.77 0.00
C LYS A 166 -20.23 11.43 -0.55
N LEU A 167 -19.12 10.93 -0.02
CA LEU A 167 -18.61 9.59 -0.37
C LEU A 167 -18.74 8.66 0.82
N LYS A 168 -19.08 7.41 0.55
CA LYS A 168 -19.12 6.33 1.54
C LYS A 168 -18.38 5.11 1.00
N HIS A 169 -17.51 4.53 1.82
CA HIS A 169 -16.83 3.28 1.53
C HIS A 169 -16.61 2.51 2.82
N GLU A 170 -17.31 1.39 2.99
CA GLU A 170 -17.33 0.64 4.24
C GLU A 170 -17.63 1.57 5.44
N ASP A 171 -16.69 1.69 6.38
CA ASP A 171 -16.80 2.52 7.59
C ASP A 171 -16.39 3.99 7.38
N ILE A 172 -15.94 4.35 6.17
CA ILE A 172 -15.48 5.70 5.85
C ILE A 172 -16.60 6.50 5.22
N SER A 173 -16.90 7.64 5.82
CA SER A 173 -17.77 8.68 5.24
C SER A 173 -16.99 9.97 5.08
N LEU A 174 -17.03 10.56 3.89
CA LEU A 174 -16.30 11.78 3.53
C LEU A 174 -17.29 12.84 3.04
N ASN A 175 -17.34 13.95 3.76
CA ASN A 175 -18.19 15.09 3.43
C ASN A 175 -17.42 16.12 2.58
N ALA A 176 -18.14 17.12 2.05
CA ALA A 176 -17.53 18.24 1.33
C ALA A 176 -16.43 18.96 2.12
N SER A 177 -16.56 19.03 3.46
CA SER A 177 -15.52 19.55 4.37
C SER A 177 -14.21 18.75 4.30
N ASP A 178 -14.29 17.46 4.01
CA ASP A 178 -13.15 16.53 3.94
C ASP A 178 -12.51 16.45 2.55
N ARG A 179 -12.86 17.35 1.62
CA ARG A 179 -12.36 17.36 0.24
C ARG A 179 -10.84 17.23 0.08
N LYS A 180 -10.06 17.72 1.04
CA LYS A 180 -8.58 17.62 1.00
C LYS A 180 -8.07 16.22 1.39
N LYS A 181 -8.88 15.44 2.11
CA LYS A 181 -8.51 14.16 2.71
C LYS A 181 -8.98 12.95 1.91
N VAL A 182 -9.89 13.10 0.94
CA VAL A 182 -10.50 11.99 0.18
C VAL A 182 -9.49 10.96 -0.29
N LEU A 183 -8.52 11.39 -1.09
CA LEU A 183 -7.49 10.50 -1.62
C LEU A 183 -6.60 9.90 -0.51
N PHE A 184 -6.31 10.63 0.56
CA PHE A 184 -5.57 10.08 1.70
C PHE A 184 -6.38 9.00 2.43
N ALA A 185 -7.64 9.28 2.78
CA ALA A 185 -8.49 8.41 3.57
C ALA A 185 -8.77 7.08 2.86
N LEU A 186 -9.17 7.13 1.58
CA LEU A 186 -9.43 5.93 0.79
C LEU A 186 -8.14 5.09 0.61
N ARG A 187 -7.03 5.75 0.26
CA ARG A 187 -5.73 5.08 0.11
C ARG A 187 -5.28 4.41 1.41
N ASP A 188 -5.43 5.11 2.53
CA ASP A 188 -5.06 4.61 3.84
C ASP A 188 -5.87 3.36 4.20
N HIS A 189 -7.18 3.40 3.96
CA HIS A 189 -8.07 2.26 4.14
C HIS A 189 -7.66 1.02 3.33
N PHE A 190 -7.41 1.17 2.02
CA PHE A 190 -6.96 0.05 1.19
C PHE A 190 -5.60 -0.50 1.65
N ARG A 191 -4.72 0.34 2.19
CA ARG A 191 -3.44 -0.10 2.78
C ARG A 191 -3.65 -0.86 4.09
N MET A 192 -4.56 -0.41 4.94
CA MET A 192 -4.95 -1.10 6.17
C MET A 192 -5.55 -2.47 5.87
N ALA A 193 -6.47 -2.56 4.91
CA ALA A 193 -7.05 -3.82 4.47
C ALA A 193 -5.98 -4.82 3.97
N ARG A 194 -4.99 -4.35 3.20
CA ARG A 194 -3.82 -5.14 2.79
C ARG A 194 -3.00 -5.63 3.99
N SER A 195 -2.71 -4.76 4.94
CA SER A 195 -2.00 -5.16 6.16
C SER A 195 -2.77 -6.21 6.97
N ASN A 196 -4.08 -6.07 7.10
CA ASN A 196 -4.91 -7.06 7.81
C ASN A 196 -4.84 -8.44 7.11
N ARG A 197 -4.92 -8.47 5.77
CA ARG A 197 -4.73 -9.72 5.01
C ARG A 197 -3.33 -10.32 5.18
N LEU A 198 -2.30 -9.49 5.26
CA LEU A 198 -0.93 -9.95 5.53
C LEU A 198 -0.86 -10.63 6.91
N LEU A 199 -1.44 -10.03 7.95
CA LEU A 199 -1.45 -10.60 9.30
C LEU A 199 -2.13 -11.98 9.35
N LEU A 200 -3.17 -12.18 8.53
CA LEU A 200 -3.86 -13.46 8.40
C LEU A 200 -3.06 -14.52 7.62
N CYS A 201 -1.93 -14.16 7.00
CA CYS A 201 -1.09 -15.13 6.29
C CYS A 201 -0.35 -16.05 7.29
N PRO A 202 -0.58 -17.38 7.29
CA PRO A 202 -0.06 -18.27 8.34
C PRO A 202 1.46 -18.24 8.56
N LYS A 203 2.24 -18.02 7.49
CA LYS A 203 3.70 -17.96 7.57
C LYS A 203 4.26 -16.54 7.53
N GLN A 204 3.70 -15.69 6.68
CA GLN A 204 4.25 -14.36 6.40
C GLN A 204 3.61 -13.23 7.22
N GLY A 205 2.60 -13.56 8.04
CA GLY A 205 1.82 -12.62 8.86
C GLY A 205 2.39 -12.34 10.24
N THR A 206 3.59 -12.83 10.55
CA THR A 206 4.29 -12.61 11.84
C THR A 206 4.73 -11.15 12.06
N THR A 207 4.27 -10.22 11.22
CA THR A 207 4.55 -8.79 11.30
C THR A 207 3.74 -8.05 12.37
N GLU A 208 2.82 -8.71 13.08
CA GLU A 208 2.05 -8.12 14.16
C GLU A 208 2.93 -7.52 15.27
N CYS A 209 4.00 -8.22 15.64
CA CYS A 209 4.94 -7.73 16.65
C CYS A 209 5.64 -6.44 16.24
N VAL A 210 5.82 -6.21 14.94
CA VAL A 210 6.40 -4.99 14.37
C VAL A 210 5.47 -3.80 14.54
N ALA A 211 4.15 -4.02 14.57
CA ALA A 211 3.17 -2.96 14.74
C ALA A 211 3.10 -2.40 16.17
N LYS A 212 3.65 -3.11 17.16
CA LYS A 212 3.65 -2.68 18.57
C LYS A 212 4.51 -1.45 18.84
N SER A 213 5.56 -1.22 18.05
CA SER A 213 6.44 -0.07 18.22
C SER A 213 6.92 0.47 16.88
N ARG A 214 6.88 1.80 16.73
CA ARG A 214 7.42 2.48 15.54
C ARG A 214 8.93 2.25 15.39
N ALA A 215 9.65 2.07 16.49
CA ALA A 215 11.09 1.77 16.49
C ALA A 215 11.40 0.49 15.68
N SER A 216 10.50 -0.48 15.69
CA SER A 216 10.66 -1.75 14.97
C SER A 216 10.77 -1.60 13.46
N SER A 217 10.37 -0.45 12.89
CA SER A 217 10.39 -0.19 11.44
C SER A 217 10.98 1.16 11.05
N HIS A 218 11.69 1.85 11.94
CA HIS A 218 12.21 3.19 11.65
C HIS A 218 13.21 3.18 10.47
N PHE A 219 14.06 2.15 10.41
CA PHE A 219 15.12 1.98 9.41
C PHE A 219 14.62 1.65 8.00
N LEU A 220 13.32 1.33 7.82
CA LEU A 220 12.77 0.88 6.53
C LEU A 220 12.97 1.89 5.40
N PHE A 221 12.98 3.18 5.74
CA PHE A 221 12.96 4.26 4.76
C PHE A 221 14.21 5.13 4.83
N SER A 222 14.84 5.27 5.99
CA SER A 222 16.09 6.05 6.13
C SER A 222 17.35 5.19 6.08
N GLY A 223 17.26 3.90 6.43
CA GLY A 223 18.43 3.05 6.63
C GLY A 223 19.26 3.40 7.86
N ASP A 224 18.75 4.29 8.73
CA ASP A 224 19.46 4.70 9.94
C ASP A 224 19.59 3.51 10.91
N GLU A 225 20.74 3.45 11.58
CA GLU A 225 21.09 2.39 12.55
C GLU A 225 20.96 0.95 12.01
N THR A 226 20.96 0.77 10.67
CA THR A 226 21.01 -0.56 10.04
C THR A 226 22.16 -0.65 9.04
N SER A 227 22.86 -1.78 9.04
CA SER A 227 23.87 -2.05 8.01
C SER A 227 23.21 -2.51 6.71
N PHE A 228 23.90 -2.31 5.59
CA PHE A 228 23.47 -2.83 4.28
C PHE A 228 23.21 -4.34 4.29
N ALA A 229 24.05 -5.09 5.02
CA ALA A 229 23.92 -6.54 5.14
C ALA A 229 22.63 -6.94 5.86
N VAL A 230 22.26 -6.24 6.93
CA VAL A 230 20.99 -6.48 7.65
C VAL A 230 19.81 -6.08 6.78
N TYR A 231 19.89 -4.94 6.09
CA TYR A 231 18.81 -4.47 5.21
C TYR A 231 18.51 -5.48 4.09
N ARG A 232 19.52 -6.20 3.59
CA ARG A 232 19.35 -7.25 2.58
C ARG A 232 18.46 -8.40 3.06
N PHE A 233 18.50 -8.78 4.34
CA PHE A 233 17.83 -9.98 4.83
C PHE A 233 16.58 -9.71 5.66
N PHE A 234 16.41 -8.53 6.23
CA PHE A 234 15.34 -8.30 7.21
C PHE A 234 13.94 -8.51 6.61
N SER A 235 13.69 -8.11 5.35
CA SER A 235 12.36 -8.27 4.74
C SER A 235 12.02 -9.75 4.56
N SER A 236 13.00 -10.55 4.15
CA SER A 236 12.85 -12.00 4.08
C SER A 236 12.74 -12.63 5.47
N ALA A 237 13.41 -12.10 6.49
CA ALA A 237 13.26 -12.56 7.87
C ALA A 237 11.86 -12.29 8.42
N ARG A 238 11.33 -11.07 8.23
CA ARG A 238 9.98 -10.67 8.68
C ARG A 238 8.86 -11.50 8.09
N LEU A 239 9.03 -11.96 6.86
CA LEU A 239 8.04 -12.78 6.18
C LEU A 239 8.27 -14.28 6.38
N ASP A 240 9.20 -14.68 7.24
CA ASP A 240 9.65 -16.06 7.38
C ASP A 240 9.97 -16.69 6.01
N LEU A 241 10.86 -16.05 5.26
CA LEU A 241 11.30 -16.43 3.91
C LEU A 241 12.79 -16.70 3.80
N LEU A 242 13.54 -16.60 4.90
CA LEU A 242 14.95 -16.97 4.91
C LEU A 242 15.11 -18.45 4.50
N SER A 243 16.22 -18.74 3.82
CA SER A 243 16.60 -20.07 3.35
C SER A 243 17.08 -20.97 4.50
N LEU A 244 16.21 -21.16 5.48
CA LEU A 244 16.37 -22.12 6.58
C LEU A 244 15.81 -23.48 6.16
N ARG A 245 16.37 -24.57 6.66
CA ARG A 245 15.93 -25.93 6.31
C ARG A 245 14.46 -26.13 6.68
N GLY A 246 14.05 -25.68 7.88
CA GLY A 246 12.66 -25.73 8.35
C GLY A 246 11.64 -24.96 7.49
N ASN A 247 12.09 -24.08 6.62
CA ASN A 247 11.23 -23.25 5.77
C ASN A 247 11.20 -23.69 4.29
N GLN A 248 11.46 -24.97 4.03
CA GLN A 248 11.43 -25.56 2.69
C GLN A 248 10.45 -26.75 2.59
N PRO A 249 9.15 -26.56 2.87
CA PRO A 249 8.18 -27.65 2.95
C PRO A 249 7.95 -28.41 1.63
N TRP A 250 8.35 -27.83 0.49
CA TRP A 250 8.25 -28.48 -0.82
C TRP A 250 9.39 -29.48 -1.08
N LYS A 251 10.47 -29.42 -0.30
CA LYS A 251 11.57 -30.38 -0.42
C LYS A 251 11.29 -31.59 0.47
N LYS A 252 10.97 -32.72 -0.14
CA LYS A 252 10.74 -33.99 0.57
C LYS A 252 12.07 -34.72 0.83
N ASN A 253 12.14 -35.48 1.91
CA ASN A 253 13.29 -36.33 2.27
C ASN A 253 14.62 -35.57 2.41
N ILE A 254 14.58 -34.33 2.90
CA ILE A 254 15.78 -33.56 3.22
C ILE A 254 15.90 -33.43 4.72
N ASP A 255 17.13 -33.50 5.21
CA ASP A 255 17.48 -33.18 6.58
C ASP A 255 17.03 -31.75 6.95
N MET A 256 16.12 -31.67 7.93
CA MET A 256 15.54 -30.42 8.42
C MET A 256 16.25 -29.89 9.67
N SER A 257 17.20 -30.64 10.22
CA SER A 257 17.92 -30.30 11.44
C SER A 257 18.70 -29.00 11.31
N CYS A 258 18.94 -28.35 12.44
CA CYS A 258 19.70 -27.11 12.50
C CYS A 258 21.13 -27.31 11.99
N ARG A 259 21.59 -26.41 11.10
CA ARG A 259 22.97 -26.44 10.59
C ARG A 259 24.00 -25.96 11.61
N GLY A 260 23.54 -25.37 12.72
CA GLY A 260 24.39 -24.72 13.70
C GLY A 260 24.42 -25.42 15.06
N CYS A 261 23.60 -26.44 15.29
CA CYS A 261 23.64 -27.22 16.53
C CYS A 261 22.91 -28.55 16.37
N ASP A 262 23.22 -29.49 17.26
CA ASP A 262 22.70 -30.87 17.18
C ASP A 262 21.43 -31.07 18.03
N GLU A 263 20.88 -30.01 18.62
CA GLU A 263 19.75 -30.09 19.57
C GLU A 263 18.38 -29.73 18.95
N CYS A 264 18.32 -29.54 17.63
CA CYS A 264 17.09 -29.11 16.98
C CYS A 264 16.91 -29.75 15.62
N ASP A 265 15.87 -30.58 15.50
CA ASP A 265 15.52 -31.31 14.27
C ASP A 265 14.81 -30.45 13.22
N LEU A 266 14.47 -29.20 13.56
CA LEU A 266 13.79 -28.27 12.66
C LEU A 266 14.41 -26.87 12.72
N GLU A 267 15.21 -26.53 11.71
CA GLU A 267 15.84 -25.21 11.58
C GLU A 267 14.80 -24.12 11.26
N THR A 268 14.17 -23.57 12.29
CA THR A 268 13.20 -22.47 12.17
C THR A 268 13.86 -21.11 12.42
N LEU A 269 13.21 -20.03 11.99
CA LEU A 269 13.67 -18.67 12.23
C LEU A 269 13.78 -18.34 13.74
N PRO A 270 12.76 -18.63 14.58
CA PRO A 270 12.88 -18.44 16.03
C PRO A 270 14.05 -19.21 16.62
N HIS A 271 14.29 -20.46 16.19
CA HIS A 271 15.43 -21.23 16.66
C HIS A 271 16.76 -20.54 16.30
N VAL A 272 16.98 -20.22 15.02
CA VAL A 272 18.24 -19.64 14.54
C VAL A 272 18.55 -18.28 15.17
N LEU A 273 17.53 -17.46 15.41
CA LEU A 273 17.69 -16.13 15.98
C LEU A 273 17.74 -16.14 17.51
N ASN A 274 16.99 -17.04 18.18
CA ASN A 274 16.72 -16.93 19.60
C ASN A 274 17.09 -18.14 20.47
N HIS A 275 17.45 -19.30 19.90
CA HIS A 275 17.65 -20.52 20.69
C HIS A 275 18.82 -21.41 20.24
N CYS A 276 19.42 -21.12 19.09
CA CYS A 276 20.49 -21.95 18.53
C CYS A 276 21.78 -21.83 19.33
N LYS A 277 22.15 -22.89 20.06
CA LYS A 277 23.36 -22.92 20.91
C LYS A 277 24.65 -22.65 20.14
N GLY A 278 24.86 -23.22 18.96
CA GLY A 278 26.09 -22.95 18.20
C GLY A 278 26.17 -21.54 17.61
N ARG A 279 25.04 -20.82 17.55
CA ARG A 279 25.02 -19.38 17.20
C ARG A 279 25.00 -18.49 18.45
N SER A 280 24.94 -19.10 19.64
CA SER A 280 24.62 -18.40 20.87
C SER A 280 25.75 -17.50 21.40
N ARG A 281 26.93 -17.56 20.82
CA ARG A 281 28.00 -16.62 21.17
C ARG A 281 27.81 -15.27 20.46
N THR A 282 27.34 -15.31 19.21
CA THR A 282 27.33 -14.14 18.31
C THR A 282 26.26 -13.13 18.68
N TRP A 283 25.03 -13.58 18.95
CA TRP A 283 23.95 -12.71 19.45
C TRP A 283 24.26 -12.10 20.84
N THR A 284 24.84 -12.83 21.80
CA THR A 284 25.31 -12.33 23.09
C THR A 284 26.39 -11.26 22.92
N PHE A 285 27.35 -11.48 22.03
CA PHE A 285 28.36 -10.46 21.73
C PHE A 285 27.71 -9.16 21.18
N ARG A 286 26.76 -9.29 20.25
CA ARG A 286 26.01 -8.13 19.72
C ARG A 286 25.20 -7.43 20.81
N HIS A 287 24.55 -8.20 21.68
CA HIS A 287 23.80 -7.68 22.82
C HIS A 287 24.72 -6.88 23.74
N ASN A 288 25.84 -7.46 24.17
CA ASN A 288 26.81 -6.82 25.05
C ASN A 288 27.37 -5.54 24.42
N CYS A 289 27.72 -5.56 23.13
CA CYS A 289 28.15 -4.34 22.43
C CYS A 289 27.11 -3.21 22.48
N VAL A 290 25.80 -3.52 22.47
CA VAL A 290 24.75 -2.52 22.60
C VAL A 290 24.63 -2.05 24.06
N CYS A 291 24.67 -2.96 25.03
CA CYS A 291 24.69 -2.62 26.46
C CYS A 291 25.86 -1.70 26.80
N ASP A 292 27.09 -2.01 26.36
CA ASP A 292 28.28 -1.22 26.62
C ASP A 292 28.18 0.19 26.01
N ARG A 293 27.53 0.33 24.84
CA ARG A 293 27.30 1.64 24.21
C ARG A 293 26.29 2.46 25.01
N LEU A 294 25.23 1.83 25.50
CA LEU A 294 24.22 2.50 26.32
C LEU A 294 24.81 2.93 27.67
N GLU A 295 25.58 2.04 28.31
CA GLU A 295 26.27 2.35 29.57
C GLU A 295 27.20 3.57 29.40
N LYS A 296 28.04 3.58 28.36
CA LYS A 296 28.91 4.72 28.06
C LYS A 296 28.14 6.01 27.79
N ALA A 297 27.05 5.96 27.03
CA ALA A 297 26.23 7.13 26.73
C ALA A 297 25.58 7.71 28.00
N LEU A 298 25.09 6.86 28.89
CA LEU A 298 24.51 7.28 30.17
C LEU A 298 25.57 7.93 31.07
N LEU A 299 26.79 7.38 31.09
CA LEU A 299 27.91 7.91 31.88
C LEU A 299 28.54 9.20 31.31
N THR A 300 28.30 9.53 30.03
CA THR A 300 28.82 10.76 29.38
C THR A 300 27.77 11.89 29.33
N SER A 301 26.61 11.68 29.95
CA SER A 301 25.52 12.67 30.03
C SER A 301 25.56 13.52 31.31
N GLU A 302 26.63 13.42 32.11
CA GLU A 302 27.03 14.31 33.21
C GLU A 302 28.12 15.28 32.75
#